data_AF-A0A933GH04-F1
#
_entry.id   AF-A0A933GH04-F1
#
_cell.length_a   1.000
_cell.length_b   1.000
_cell.length_c   1.000
_cell.angle_alpha   90.00
_cell.angle_beta   90.00
_cell.angle_gamma   90.00
#
_symmetry.space_group_name_H-M   'P 1'
#
loop_
_entity.id
_entity.type
_entity.pdbx_description
1 polymer ?
#
loop_
_entity_poly.entity_id
_entity_poly.type
_entity_poly.pdbx_seq_one_letter_code
_entity_poly.pdbx_strand_id
1 'polypeptide(L)' 'MGYIQVPRQQVVVPVYVPAPGSFSGEYQQQVVELPGYVVTETTTGYFYPERWSLEQVTYGVYQWRVKPSVFTLK' A
#
# COMPACT_ATOMS: atom_id res chain seq x y z
N MET A 1 -16.05 11.81 18.75
CA MET A 1 -15.40 11.30 17.54
C MET A 1 -13.92 11.61 17.65
N GLY A 2 -13.06 10.65 17.33
CA GLY A 2 -11.61 10.78 17.38
C GLY A 2 -11.00 10.67 15.99
N TYR A 3 -9.73 11.05 15.87
CA TYR A 3 -8.94 10.89 14.64
C TYR A 3 -7.68 10.11 14.94
N ILE A 4 -7.45 9.05 14.19
CA ILE A 4 -6.25 8.21 14.30
C ILE A 4 -5.41 8.50 13.05
N GLN A 5 -4.22 9.05 13.27
CA GLN A 5 -3.27 9.31 12.21
C GLN A 5 -2.53 8.02 11.87
N VAL A 6 -2.65 7.57 10.62
CA VAL A 6 -1.80 6.52 10.06
C VAL A 6 -0.70 7.22 9.29
N PRO A 7 0.56 7.20 9.78
CA PRO A 7 1.66 7.89 9.11
C PRO A 7 2.00 7.20 7.79
N ARG A 8 2.81 7.89 6.98
CA ARG A 8 3.40 7.29 5.78
C ARG A 8 4.24 6.07 6.16
N GLN A 9 4.24 5.05 5.31
CA GLN A 9 4.95 3.81 5.56
C GLN A 9 5.92 3.51 4.42
N GLN A 10 7.16 3.17 4.74
CA GLN A 10 8.11 2.67 3.75
C GLN A 10 8.02 1.15 3.70
N VAL A 11 7.85 0.61 2.50
CA VAL A 11 7.74 -0.83 2.24
C VAL A 11 8.87 -1.23 1.30
N VAL A 12 9.61 -2.28 1.65
CA VAL A 12 10.64 -2.86 0.79
C VAL A 12 10.00 -3.97 -0.04
N VAL A 13 10.07 -3.86 -1.36
CA VAL A 13 9.51 -4.84 -2.30
C VAL A 13 10.56 -5.36 -3.27
N PRO A 14 10.65 -6.69 -3.50
CA PRO A 14 11.48 -7.23 -4.58
C PRO A 14 10.82 -6.95 -5.94
N VAL A 15 11.46 -6.18 -6.82
CA VAL A 15 10.98 -5.89 -8.17
C VAL A 15 11.87 -6.61 -9.18
N TYR A 16 11.26 -7.28 -10.16
CA TYR A 16 12.01 -7.89 -11.25
C TYR A 16 12.52 -6.81 -12.20
N VAL A 17 13.84 -6.75 -12.38
CA VAL A 17 14.51 -5.81 -13.28
C VAL A 17 15.15 -6.62 -14.42
N PRO A 18 14.65 -6.49 -15.66
CA PRO A 18 15.24 -7.19 -16.81
C PRO A 18 16.62 -6.61 -17.13
N ALA A 19 17.57 -7.49 -17.49
CA ALA A 19 18.88 -7.06 -17.95
C ALA A 19 18.77 -6.42 -19.34
N PRO A 20 19.56 -5.37 -19.65
CA PRO A 20 19.50 -4.70 -20.95
C PRO A 20 19.69 -5.70 -22.10
N GLY A 21 18.70 -5.79 -23.00
CA GLY A 21 18.76 -6.67 -24.18
C GLY A 21 18.64 -8.17 -23.90
N SER A 22 18.22 -8.58 -22.70
CA SER A 22 18.04 -10.00 -22.34
C SER A 22 16.62 -10.29 -21.83
N PHE A 23 16.21 -11.55 -21.96
CA PHE A 23 15.02 -12.09 -21.29
C PHE A 23 15.29 -12.51 -19.83
N SER A 24 16.55 -12.47 -19.41
CA SER A 24 16.97 -12.68 -18.01
C SER A 24 16.93 -11.37 -17.22
N GLY A 25 16.93 -11.48 -15.89
CA GLY A 25 16.88 -10.34 -15.00
C GLY A 25 17.08 -10.77 -13.55
N GLU A 26 17.11 -9.79 -12.66
CA GLU A 26 17.33 -10.00 -11.23
C GLU A 26 16.23 -9.32 -10.42
N TYR A 27 15.96 -9.86 -9.23
CA TYR A 27 15.09 -9.21 -8.27
C TYR A 27 15.90 -8.20 -7.45
N GLN A 28 15.48 -6.94 -7.50
CA GLN A 28 16.10 -5.87 -6.72
C GLN A 28 15.14 -5.39 -5.63
N GLN A 29 15.66 -5.14 -4.43
CA GLN A 29 14.87 -4.52 -3.38
C GLN A 29 14.65 -3.04 -3.71
N GLN A 30 13.40 -2.62 -3.77
CA GLN A 30 13.01 -1.23 -3.93
C GLN A 30 12.24 -0.75 -2.72
N VAL A 31 12.52 0.48 -2.30
CA VAL A 31 11.78 1.15 -1.23
C VAL A 31 10.64 1.95 -1.86
N VAL A 32 9.42 1.68 -1.41
CA VAL A 32 8.20 2.35 -1.86
C VAL A 32 7.52 3.02 -0.67
N GLU A 33 7.08 4.27 -0.82
CA GLU A 33 6.37 5.01 0.22
C GLU A 33 4.86 4.91 0.03
N LEU A 34 4.16 4.27 0.97
CA LEU A 34 2.71 4.34 1.10
C LEU A 34 2.31 5.68 1.75
N PRO A 35 1.42 6.46 1.12
CA PRO A 35 0.88 7.67 1.73
C PRO A 35 0.16 7.37 3.05
N GLY A 36 0.34 8.25 4.03
CA GLY A 36 -0.43 8.23 5.27
C GLY A 36 -1.89 8.64 5.03
N TYR A 37 -2.74 8.34 6.01
CA TYR A 37 -4.16 8.68 5.96
C TYR A 37 -4.74 8.82 7.38
N VAL A 38 -5.93 9.40 7.49
CA VAL A 38 -6.60 9.63 8.78
C VAL A 38 -7.82 8.75 8.90
N VAL A 39 -7.87 7.91 9.93
CA VAL A 39 -9.05 7.12 10.28
C VAL A 39 -9.92 7.94 11.23
N THR A 40 -11.22 7.99 10.96
CA THR A 40 -12.18 8.61 11.89
C THR A 40 -12.73 7.53 12.82
N GLU A 41 -12.51 7.69 14.12
CA GLU A 41 -13.11 6.84 15.15
C GLU A 41 -14.47 7.44 15.57
N THR A 42 -15.53 6.66 15.38
CA THR A 42 -16.89 7.00 15.83
C THR A 42 -17.22 6.23 17.10
N THR A 43 -18.38 6.49 17.68
CA THR A 43 -18.90 5.70 18.80
C THR A 43 -19.22 4.25 18.42
N THR A 44 -19.46 3.97 17.13
CA THR A 44 -19.91 2.67 16.63
C THR A 44 -18.84 1.88 15.88
N GLY A 45 -17.72 2.51 15.52
CA GLY A 45 -16.70 1.86 14.71
C GLY A 45 -15.66 2.82 14.14
N TYR A 46 -15.05 2.41 13.04
CA TYR A 46 -13.98 3.12 12.36
C TYR A 46 -14.35 3.38 10.91
N PHE A 47 -14.19 4.63 10.48
CA PHE A 47 -14.28 5.00 9.08
C PHE A 47 -12.87 5.13 8.51
N TYR A 48 -12.55 4.22 7.59
CA TYR A 48 -11.33 4.25 6.80
C TYR A 48 -11.62 5.07 5.53
N PRO A 49 -10.85 6.13 5.24
CA PRO A 49 -11.02 6.88 4.02
C PRO A 49 -10.55 6.07 2.82
N GLU A 50 -10.81 6.63 1.64
CA GLU A 50 -10.09 6.22 0.44
C GLU A 50 -8.58 6.35 0.69
N ARG A 51 -7.81 5.32 0.31
CA ARG A 51 -6.37 5.28 0.53
C ARG A 51 -5.65 4.46 -0.52
N TRP A 52 -4.39 4.80 -0.74
CA TRP A 52 -3.50 3.99 -1.55
C TRP A 52 -3.04 2.74 -0.81
N SER A 53 -2.86 1.68 -1.57
CA SER A 53 -2.25 0.43 -1.14
C SER A 53 -1.39 -0.14 -2.26
N LEU A 54 -0.45 -0.99 -1.90
CA LEU A 54 0.38 -1.74 -2.85
C LEU A 54 -0.01 -3.22 -2.77
N GLU A 55 -0.45 -3.78 -3.89
CA GLU A 55 -0.85 -5.18 -3.99
C GLU A 55 0.14 -5.96 -4.85
N GLN A 56 0.53 -7.15 -4.40
CA GLN A 56 1.37 -8.05 -5.18
C GLN A 56 0.49 -8.89 -6.10
N VAL A 57 0.63 -8.71 -7.41
CA VAL A 57 -0.17 -9.43 -8.41
C VAL A 57 0.48 -10.79 -8.71
N THR A 58 1.80 -10.78 -8.88
CA THR A 58 2.66 -11.96 -9.04
C THR A 58 4.00 -11.66 -8.35
N TYR A 59 4.80 -12.68 -8.03
CA TYR A 59 6.12 -12.47 -7.44
C TYR A 59 6.97 -11.50 -8.29
N GLY A 60 7.46 -10.40 -7.69
CA GLY A 60 8.16 -9.34 -8.42
C GLY A 60 7.33 -8.21 -9.01
N VAL A 61 6.00 -8.37 -9.06
CA VAL A 61 5.09 -7.47 -9.78
C VAL A 61 4.08 -6.92 -8.80
N TYR A 62 4.17 -5.61 -8.58
CA TYR A 62 3.34 -4.87 -7.64
C TYR A 62 2.51 -3.84 -8.40
N GLN A 63 1.29 -3.61 -7.92
CA GLN A 63 0.39 -2.62 -8.49
C GLN A 63 -0.16 -1.69 -7.41
N TRP A 64 -0.19 -0.41 -7.72
CA TRP A 64 -0.91 0.58 -6.92
C TRP A 64 -2.41 0.38 -7.04
N ARG A 65 -3.08 0.25 -5.90
CA ARG A 65 -4.53 0.17 -5.79
C ARG A 65 -5.07 1.21 -4.85
N VAL A 66 -6.08 1.92 -5.32
CA VAL A 66 -6.96 2.71 -4.46
C VAL A 66 -7.92 1.75 -3.76
N LYS A 67 -7.91 1.75 -2.43
CA LYS A 67 -8.96 1.10 -1.63
C LYS A 67 -10.06 2.12 -1.37
N PRO A 68 -11.33 1.80 -1.67
CA PRO A 68 -12.43 2.71 -1.40
C PRO A 68 -12.59 2.92 0.12
N SER A 69 -13.33 3.95 0.49
CA SER A 69 -13.70 4.18 1.88
C SER A 69 -14.55 3.02 2.40
N VAL A 70 -14.31 2.64 3.65
CA VAL A 70 -14.99 1.52 4.31
C VAL A 70 -15.27 1.88 5.76
N PHE A 71 -16.48 1.57 6.22
CA PHE A 71 -16.82 1.59 7.63
C PHE A 71 -16.71 0.19 8.22
N THR A 72 -16.06 0.06 9.38
CA THR A 72 -15.90 -1.21 10.10
C THR A 72 -16.43 -1.04 11.52
N LEU A 73 -17.32 -1.94 11.95
CA LEU A 73 -17.86 -1.94 13.31
C LEU A 73 -16.78 -2.31 14.34
N LYS A 74 -16.90 -1.76 15.54
CA LYS A 74 -16.03 -2.09 16.68
C LYS A 74 -16.44 -3.39 17.35
#